data_AF-A0AAD6MIY2-F1
#
_entry.id   AF-A0AAD6MIY2-F1
#
_cell.length_a   1.000
_cell.length_b   1.000
_cell.length_c   1.000
_cell.angle_alpha   90.00
_cell.angle_beta   90.00
_cell.angle_gamma   90.00
#
_symmetry.space_group_name_H-M   'P 1'
#
loop_
_entity.id
_entity.type
_entity.pdbx_description
1 polymer ?
#
loop_
_entity_poly.entity_id
_entity_poly.type
_entity_poly.pdbx_seq_one_letter_code
_entity_poly.pdbx_strand_id
1 'polypeptide(L)'
;MAKRLEIRTTSSRRRAAMVFLYLLLAILLSSSGRVHGQFLPNTPSVMENGSHVSALYLMGDSSVDCGKNSLFYPLLRRNLSLLPCNGSDSTLLPHLLAQKMGLPNSQPFNGQDGSMEGLRNGVNYGSAHATIISPISQSHSSFNQQLRQVYETFQLLQLQLRQDIAQDFIKSSMFYLSFGKDDYVDLFLRNSSGVMLKYSGQEFARILVNQMVHAIRTLYDANVRKIISTGILPLGCTPRVVWEWYNSTAIHHGTGCVEEVNELVLQYNTMLNEHIVELNLELPDAQIIFCDVYQGMMEVITNPTLYGTNPFSLFPFLRNSSLKLLHQLLPIHA
;
A
#
# COMPACT_ATOMS: atom_id res chain seq x y z
N MET A 1 -40.74 -19.23 -65.05
CA MET A 1 -39.82 -18.49 -64.16
C MET A 1 -39.83 -18.97 -62.69
N ALA A 2 -40.09 -20.26 -62.38
CA ALA A 2 -40.30 -20.70 -60.98
C ALA A 2 -39.11 -21.39 -60.28
N LYS A 3 -38.18 -22.04 -61.02
CA LYS A 3 -37.14 -22.93 -60.43
C LYS A 3 -35.92 -22.24 -59.79
N ARG A 4 -35.84 -20.90 -59.72
CA ARG A 4 -34.65 -20.17 -59.20
C ARG A 4 -34.82 -19.55 -57.80
N LEU A 5 -36.02 -19.55 -57.22
CA LEU A 5 -36.26 -18.99 -55.88
C LEU A 5 -36.15 -20.01 -54.73
N GLU A 6 -36.43 -21.29 -55.01
CA GLU A 6 -36.61 -22.34 -54.00
C GLU A 6 -35.29 -22.86 -53.37
N ILE A 7 -34.18 -22.71 -54.08
CA ILE A 7 -32.85 -23.14 -53.62
C ILE A 7 -32.26 -22.18 -52.56
N ARG A 8 -32.67 -20.90 -52.58
CA ARG A 8 -32.09 -19.87 -51.69
C ARG A 8 -32.75 -19.88 -50.29
N THR A 9 -34.03 -20.24 -50.20
CA THR A 9 -34.78 -20.32 -48.94
C THR A 9 -34.45 -21.58 -48.13
N THR A 10 -34.22 -22.70 -48.79
CA THR A 10 -33.83 -23.98 -48.18
C THR A 10 -32.43 -23.96 -47.56
N SER A 11 -31.46 -23.30 -48.22
CA SER A 11 -30.10 -23.10 -47.67
C SER A 11 -30.10 -22.24 -46.39
N SER A 12 -30.86 -21.14 -46.38
CA SER A 12 -30.95 -20.25 -45.22
C SER A 12 -31.57 -20.94 -43.99
N ARG A 13 -32.70 -21.65 -44.18
CA ARG A 13 -33.37 -22.38 -43.08
C ARG A 13 -32.48 -23.48 -42.49
N ARG A 14 -31.68 -24.19 -43.29
CA ARG A 14 -30.74 -25.21 -42.79
C ARG A 14 -29.61 -24.61 -41.94
N ARG A 15 -29.09 -23.42 -42.29
CA ARG A 15 -28.09 -22.71 -41.48
C ARG A 15 -28.66 -22.20 -40.16
N ALA A 16 -29.87 -21.63 -40.17
CA ALA A 16 -30.55 -21.20 -38.95
C ALA A 16 -30.83 -22.38 -37.99
N ALA A 17 -31.31 -23.50 -38.51
CA ALA A 17 -31.56 -24.71 -37.71
C ALA A 17 -30.27 -25.30 -37.10
N MET A 18 -29.16 -25.33 -37.85
CA MET A 18 -27.84 -25.72 -37.33
C MET A 18 -27.41 -24.83 -36.16
N VAL A 19 -27.48 -23.49 -36.30
CA VAL A 19 -27.07 -22.56 -35.23
C VAL A 19 -27.94 -22.74 -33.97
N PHE A 20 -29.25 -22.93 -34.13
CA PHE A 20 -30.14 -23.22 -33.00
C PHE A 20 -29.81 -24.55 -32.31
N LEU A 21 -29.45 -25.59 -33.08
CA LEU A 21 -29.05 -26.88 -32.55
C LEU A 21 -27.73 -26.79 -31.76
N TYR A 22 -26.74 -26.05 -32.26
CA TYR A 22 -25.48 -25.80 -31.55
C TYR A 22 -25.68 -24.99 -30.26
N LEU A 23 -26.56 -23.98 -30.26
CA LEU A 23 -26.90 -23.22 -29.05
C LEU A 23 -27.62 -24.09 -28.01
N LEU A 24 -28.55 -24.95 -28.43
CA LEU A 24 -29.22 -25.91 -27.55
C LEU A 24 -28.23 -26.94 -26.97
N LEU A 25 -27.29 -27.46 -27.78
CA LEU A 25 -26.22 -28.34 -27.31
C LEU A 25 -25.30 -27.65 -26.29
N ALA A 26 -24.94 -26.38 -26.51
CA ALA A 26 -24.15 -25.61 -25.56
C ALA A 26 -24.87 -25.36 -24.22
N ILE A 27 -26.19 -25.15 -24.24
CA ILE A 27 -27.04 -25.00 -23.04
C ILE A 27 -27.22 -26.33 -22.31
N LEU A 28 -27.32 -27.45 -23.04
CA LEU A 28 -27.41 -28.78 -22.43
C LEU A 28 -26.07 -29.20 -21.79
N LEU A 29 -24.94 -28.90 -22.44
CA LEU A 29 -23.60 -29.20 -21.94
C LEU A 29 -23.21 -28.38 -20.70
N SER A 30 -23.77 -27.18 -20.49
CA SER A 30 -23.53 -26.38 -19.28
C SER A 30 -24.35 -26.80 -18.04
N SER A 31 -25.23 -27.81 -18.17
CA SER A 31 -26.09 -28.29 -17.07
C SER A 31 -25.55 -29.49 -16.28
N SER A 32 -24.42 -30.08 -16.70
CA SER A 32 -23.81 -31.27 -16.07
C SER A 32 -22.53 -30.95 -15.29
N GLY A 33 -22.66 -30.05 -14.31
CA GLY A 33 -21.57 -29.59 -13.44
C GLY A 33 -21.86 -29.74 -11.95
N ARG A 34 -22.46 -30.85 -11.51
CA ARG A 34 -22.66 -31.14 -10.07
C ARG A 34 -21.33 -31.55 -9.42
N VAL A 35 -20.52 -30.58 -9.01
CA VAL A 35 -19.49 -30.82 -7.99
C VAL A 35 -20.18 -30.81 -6.63
N HIS A 36 -20.06 -31.93 -5.91
CA HIS A 36 -20.69 -32.15 -4.62
C HIS A 36 -19.91 -31.39 -3.53
N GLY A 37 -20.19 -30.09 -3.38
CA GLY A 37 -19.68 -29.29 -2.26
C GLY A 37 -20.30 -29.79 -0.96
N GLN A 38 -19.62 -30.70 -0.27
CA GLN A 38 -20.02 -31.11 1.07
C GLN A 38 -19.94 -29.91 2.01
N PHE A 39 -21.06 -29.55 2.61
CA PHE A 39 -21.10 -28.70 3.79
C PHE A 39 -20.37 -29.45 4.92
N LEU A 40 -19.09 -29.13 5.12
CA LEU A 40 -18.43 -29.41 6.39
C LEU A 40 -18.98 -28.41 7.42
N PRO A 41 -19.56 -28.88 8.54
CA PRO A 41 -20.05 -27.97 9.57
C PRO A 41 -18.88 -27.19 10.16
N ASN A 42 -19.14 -25.93 10.53
CA ASN A 42 -18.16 -25.07 11.19
C ASN A 42 -17.56 -25.75 12.43
N THR A 43 -16.37 -26.34 12.28
CA THR A 43 -15.49 -26.55 13.42
C THR A 43 -14.99 -25.17 13.84
N PRO A 44 -15.21 -24.71 15.09
CA PRO A 44 -14.56 -23.51 15.56
C PRO A 44 -13.06 -23.73 15.44
N SER A 45 -12.38 -22.89 14.66
CA SER A 45 -10.93 -22.85 14.65
C SER A 45 -10.47 -22.64 16.08
N VAL A 46 -9.75 -23.62 16.62
CA VAL A 46 -9.13 -23.52 17.93
C VAL A 46 -8.37 -22.21 17.99
N MET A 47 -8.70 -21.36 18.97
CA MET A 47 -7.99 -20.10 19.18
C MET A 47 -6.55 -20.43 19.54
N GLU A 48 -5.63 -20.36 18.57
CA GLU A 48 -4.24 -20.11 18.89
C GLU A 48 -4.18 -18.73 19.56
N ASN A 49 -3.69 -18.71 20.80
CA ASN A 49 -3.80 -17.57 21.70
C ASN A 49 -2.71 -16.52 21.42
N GLY A 50 -2.54 -16.18 20.14
CA GLY A 50 -1.74 -15.05 19.67
C GLY A 50 -2.56 -13.76 19.68
N SER A 51 -1.89 -12.60 19.80
CA SER A 51 -2.55 -11.29 19.87
C SER A 51 -3.23 -10.91 18.55
N HIS A 52 -4.48 -11.35 18.36
CA HIS A 52 -5.26 -11.07 17.15
C HIS A 52 -5.27 -9.56 16.86
N VAL A 53 -4.99 -9.20 15.61
CA VAL A 53 -5.09 -7.82 15.14
C VAL A 53 -6.50 -7.60 14.61
N SER A 54 -7.18 -6.56 15.10
CA SER A 54 -8.60 -6.35 14.78
C SER A 54 -8.84 -5.68 13.42
N ALA A 55 -7.93 -4.78 13.02
CA ALA A 55 -8.00 -4.03 11.77
C ALA A 55 -6.61 -3.49 11.41
N LEU A 56 -6.42 -3.15 10.13
CA LEU A 56 -5.21 -2.50 9.62
C LEU A 56 -5.54 -1.09 9.11
N TYR A 57 -4.89 -0.08 9.68
CA TYR A 57 -5.00 1.33 9.28
C TYR A 57 -3.72 1.76 8.55
N LEU A 58 -3.88 2.44 7.41
CA LEU A 58 -2.75 2.77 6.53
C LEU A 58 -2.60 4.29 6.42
N MET A 59 -1.42 4.81 6.76
CA MET A 59 -1.03 6.20 6.55
C MET A 59 0.25 6.23 5.71
N GLY A 60 0.31 7.11 4.72
CA GLY A 60 1.49 7.21 3.89
C GLY A 60 1.29 7.93 2.57
N ASP A 61 2.30 7.77 1.73
CA ASP A 61 2.31 8.29 0.37
C ASP A 61 1.76 7.27 -0.67
N SER A 62 2.21 7.35 -1.92
CA SER A 62 1.86 6.42 -3.00
C SER A 62 2.28 4.95 -2.74
N SER A 63 3.08 4.68 -1.71
CA SER A 63 3.44 3.33 -1.24
C SER A 63 2.30 2.62 -0.51
N VAL A 64 1.27 3.35 -0.08
CA VAL A 64 0.06 2.80 0.56
C VAL A 64 -1.25 3.32 -0.04
N ASP A 65 -1.24 4.43 -0.79
CA ASP A 65 -2.43 4.92 -1.52
C ASP A 65 -2.99 3.85 -2.48
N CYS A 66 -4.26 3.50 -2.31
CA CYS A 66 -5.01 2.60 -3.20
C CYS A 66 -6.19 3.30 -3.91
N GLY A 67 -6.32 4.62 -3.76
CA GLY A 67 -7.14 5.51 -4.57
C GLY A 67 -8.12 6.39 -3.80
N LYS A 68 -8.88 7.22 -4.54
CA LYS A 68 -9.92 8.17 -4.05
C LYS A 68 -9.47 9.25 -3.05
N ASN A 69 -8.27 9.19 -2.48
CA ASN A 69 -7.79 10.13 -1.47
C ASN A 69 -7.25 11.47 -2.03
N SER A 70 -7.33 11.69 -3.35
CA SER A 70 -6.95 12.94 -4.04
C SER A 70 -8.19 13.82 -4.32
N LEU A 71 -8.54 14.75 -3.42
CA LEU A 71 -9.82 15.49 -3.49
C LEU A 71 -9.82 16.79 -4.31
N PHE A 72 -8.69 17.47 -4.52
CA PHE A 72 -8.68 18.93 -4.73
C PHE A 72 -8.38 19.47 -6.16
N TYR A 73 -8.61 18.69 -7.22
CA TYR A 73 -8.67 19.24 -8.60
C TYR A 73 -9.87 18.72 -9.42
N PRO A 74 -10.98 19.48 -9.50
CA PRO A 74 -12.15 19.12 -10.31
C PRO A 74 -11.87 18.99 -11.83
N LEU A 75 -10.79 19.64 -12.29
CA LEU A 75 -10.37 19.66 -13.70
C LEU A 75 -9.44 18.47 -14.08
N LEU A 76 -8.87 17.78 -13.09
CA LEU A 76 -8.02 16.61 -13.28
C LEU A 76 -8.61 15.43 -12.51
N ARG A 77 -9.65 14.79 -13.08
CA ARG A 77 -10.18 13.49 -12.62
C ARG A 77 -9.16 12.35 -12.85
N ARG A 78 -7.97 12.45 -12.26
CA ARG A 78 -6.99 11.37 -12.22
C ARG A 78 -6.79 10.95 -10.78
N ASN A 79 -7.26 9.76 -10.46
CA ASN A 79 -6.80 9.03 -9.28
C ASN A 79 -5.27 8.96 -9.38
N LEU A 80 -4.55 9.48 -8.38
CA LEU A 80 -3.08 9.45 -8.39
C LEU A 80 -2.51 8.12 -7.91
N SER A 81 -3.32 7.29 -7.22
CA SER A 81 -2.98 5.89 -7.01
C SER A 81 -2.89 5.15 -8.35
N LEU A 82 -1.81 4.39 -8.48
CA LEU A 82 -1.59 3.46 -9.59
C LEU A 82 -2.28 2.10 -9.37
N LEU A 83 -2.69 1.77 -8.14
CA LEU A 83 -3.20 0.44 -7.76
C LEU A 83 -4.58 0.50 -7.08
N PRO A 84 -5.49 -0.45 -7.35
CA PRO A 84 -6.81 -0.50 -6.70
C PRO A 84 -6.80 -1.20 -5.33
N CYS A 85 -7.69 -0.78 -4.42
CA CYS A 85 -7.86 -1.38 -3.08
C CYS A 85 -8.38 -2.83 -3.07
N ASN A 86 -8.86 -3.35 -4.21
CA ASN A 86 -9.36 -4.72 -4.35
C ASN A 86 -8.24 -5.78 -4.54
N GLY A 87 -6.99 -5.35 -4.78
CA GLY A 87 -5.83 -6.24 -4.97
C GLY A 87 -5.84 -7.11 -6.22
N SER A 88 -6.63 -6.78 -7.26
CA SER A 88 -6.81 -7.67 -8.43
C SER A 88 -5.56 -7.85 -9.31
N ASP A 89 -4.85 -6.76 -9.59
CA ASP A 89 -3.83 -6.72 -10.66
C ASP A 89 -2.41 -6.43 -10.15
N SER A 90 -2.31 -5.84 -8.95
CA SER A 90 -1.06 -5.51 -8.26
C SER A 90 -1.38 -5.25 -6.78
N THR A 91 -0.42 -5.52 -5.90
CA THR A 91 -0.69 -5.60 -4.46
C THR A 91 0.33 -4.76 -3.70
N LEU A 92 -0.16 -3.76 -2.96
CA LEU A 92 0.63 -2.97 -2.01
C LEU A 92 1.14 -3.90 -0.89
N LEU A 93 2.34 -3.64 -0.36
CA LEU A 93 2.89 -4.38 0.78
C LEU A 93 1.91 -4.50 1.98
N PRO A 94 1.18 -3.43 2.40
CA PRO A 94 0.15 -3.57 3.43
C PRO A 94 -1.03 -4.48 3.08
N HIS A 95 -1.43 -4.62 1.81
CA HIS A 95 -2.50 -5.57 1.43
C HIS A 95 -2.01 -7.03 1.58
N LEU A 96 -0.74 -7.31 1.30
CA LEU A 96 -0.15 -8.63 1.53
C LEU A 96 -0.02 -8.93 3.03
N LEU A 97 0.29 -7.91 3.84
CA LEU A 97 0.27 -8.02 5.29
C LEU A 97 -1.15 -8.32 5.80
N ALA A 98 -2.16 -7.57 5.35
CA ALA A 98 -3.56 -7.83 5.68
C ALA A 98 -3.97 -9.27 5.33
N GLN A 99 -3.66 -9.73 4.11
CA GLN A 99 -3.92 -11.10 3.68
C GLN A 99 -3.24 -12.14 4.57
N LYS A 100 -1.97 -11.95 4.95
CA LYS A 100 -1.24 -12.85 5.86
C LYS A 100 -1.83 -12.86 7.28
N MET A 101 -2.48 -11.78 7.69
CA MET A 101 -3.18 -11.66 8.98
C MET A 101 -4.66 -12.10 8.93
N GLY A 102 -5.17 -12.52 7.77
CA GLY A 102 -6.60 -12.86 7.59
C GLY A 102 -7.53 -11.63 7.61
N LEU A 103 -7.00 -10.42 7.44
CA LEU A 103 -7.73 -9.16 7.46
C LEU A 103 -8.22 -8.75 6.06
N PRO A 104 -9.35 -8.02 5.95
CA PRO A 104 -9.75 -7.38 4.71
C PRO A 104 -8.78 -6.25 4.33
N ASN A 105 -8.74 -5.89 3.03
CA ASN A 105 -8.00 -4.72 2.58
C ASN A 105 -8.67 -3.43 3.06
N SER A 106 -7.91 -2.56 3.71
CA SER A 106 -8.32 -1.24 4.19
C SER A 106 -8.84 -0.37 3.03
N GLN A 107 -10.10 0.05 3.11
CA GLN A 107 -10.72 0.88 2.07
C GLN A 107 -10.32 2.36 2.23
N PRO A 108 -10.26 3.15 1.14
CA PRO A 108 -9.72 4.49 1.19
C PRO A 108 -10.69 5.43 1.89
N PHE A 109 -10.19 6.31 2.75
CA PHE A 109 -10.98 7.19 3.62
C PHE A 109 -12.10 7.93 2.87
N ASN A 110 -11.78 8.58 1.75
CA ASN A 110 -12.77 9.30 0.93
C ASN A 110 -13.67 8.39 0.07
N GLY A 111 -13.44 7.07 0.09
CA GLY A 111 -14.27 6.06 -0.54
C GLY A 111 -15.22 5.33 0.41
N GLN A 112 -15.08 5.55 1.71
CA GLN A 112 -15.95 5.00 2.77
C GLN A 112 -17.28 5.78 2.81
N ASP A 113 -18.34 5.12 3.30
CA ASP A 113 -19.66 5.71 3.56
C ASP A 113 -19.88 6.09 5.04
N GLY A 114 -18.86 5.89 5.89
CA GLY A 114 -18.95 6.10 7.33
C GLY A 114 -19.65 4.95 8.09
N SER A 115 -19.89 3.80 7.44
CA SER A 115 -20.47 2.62 8.08
C SER A 115 -19.52 2.00 9.11
N MET A 116 -20.11 1.47 10.19
CA MET A 116 -19.36 0.74 11.23
C MET A 116 -18.56 -0.44 10.69
N GLU A 117 -19.04 -1.11 9.64
CA GLU A 117 -18.31 -2.20 8.98
C GLU A 117 -17.07 -1.67 8.26
N GLY A 118 -17.23 -0.60 7.46
CA GLY A 118 -16.11 0.06 6.78
C GLY A 118 -15.03 0.59 7.73
N LEU A 119 -15.43 1.16 8.87
CA LEU A 119 -14.49 1.63 9.90
C LEU A 119 -13.79 0.47 10.63
N ARG A 120 -14.49 -0.64 10.90
CA ARG A 120 -13.93 -1.82 11.59
C ARG A 120 -13.06 -2.70 10.71
N ASN A 121 -13.21 -2.64 9.39
CA ASN A 121 -12.34 -3.33 8.44
C ASN A 121 -10.98 -2.61 8.24
N GLY A 122 -10.79 -1.45 8.87
CA GLY A 122 -9.59 -0.63 8.72
C GLY A 122 -9.68 0.35 7.55
N VAL A 123 -8.97 1.46 7.68
CA VAL A 123 -9.10 2.61 6.77
C VAL A 123 -7.73 3.02 6.21
N ASN A 124 -7.71 3.35 4.93
CA ASN A 124 -6.52 3.82 4.22
C ASN A 124 -6.60 5.34 3.99
N TYR A 125 -5.75 6.08 4.67
CA TYR A 125 -5.60 7.54 4.58
C TYR A 125 -4.55 7.95 3.54
N GLY A 126 -3.81 6.98 2.99
CA GLY A 126 -2.69 7.16 2.07
C GLY A 126 -3.02 8.04 0.88
N SER A 127 -2.07 8.89 0.48
CA SER A 127 -2.28 9.85 -0.61
C SER A 127 -0.98 10.05 -1.38
N ALA A 128 -0.99 9.81 -2.69
CA ALA A 128 0.20 10.01 -3.52
C ALA A 128 0.77 11.44 -3.39
N HIS A 129 2.09 11.54 -3.20
CA HIS A 129 2.85 12.77 -2.91
C HIS A 129 2.61 13.38 -1.51
N ALA A 130 2.15 12.58 -0.53
CA ALA A 130 2.09 13.02 0.86
C ALA A 130 3.49 13.16 1.47
N THR A 131 3.90 14.39 1.76
CA THR A 131 5.15 14.69 2.49
C THR A 131 4.91 14.84 3.99
N ILE A 132 5.96 14.57 4.78
CA ILE A 132 6.04 14.84 6.21
C ILE A 132 6.14 16.36 6.43
N ILE A 133 7.06 17.01 5.71
CA ILE A 133 7.22 18.47 5.69
C ILE A 133 6.29 19.02 4.60
N SER A 134 5.01 19.17 4.94
CA SER A 134 4.04 19.85 4.07
C SER A 134 3.35 21.01 4.78
N PRO A 135 3.41 22.25 4.26
CA PRO A 135 2.45 23.27 4.65
C PRO A 135 1.05 22.84 4.19
N ILE A 136 0.03 23.26 4.93
CA ILE A 136 -1.39 22.85 4.81
C ILE A 136 -2.02 23.19 3.42
N SER A 137 -1.29 23.84 2.52
CA SER A 137 -1.80 24.49 1.30
C SER A 137 -1.58 23.75 -0.03
N GLN A 138 -1.00 22.53 -0.05
CA GLN A 138 -0.87 21.73 -1.28
C GLN A 138 -1.94 20.64 -1.39
N SER A 139 -2.33 20.31 -2.62
CA SER A 139 -3.53 19.53 -3.02
C SER A 139 -3.56 18.03 -2.65
N HIS A 140 -2.73 17.61 -1.71
CA HIS A 140 -2.50 16.22 -1.31
C HIS A 140 -2.86 16.05 0.17
N SER A 141 -3.32 14.87 0.60
CA SER A 141 -3.54 14.62 2.02
C SER A 141 -2.19 14.45 2.69
N SER A 142 -1.58 15.57 3.12
CA SER A 142 -0.29 15.60 3.81
C SER A 142 -0.32 14.79 5.11
N PHE A 143 0.86 14.49 5.66
CA PHE A 143 1.03 13.76 6.92
C PHE A 143 0.06 14.22 8.04
N ASN A 144 0.00 15.53 8.28
CA ASN A 144 -0.89 16.14 9.28
C ASN A 144 -2.39 16.03 8.92
N GLN A 145 -2.73 16.04 7.63
CA GLN A 145 -4.12 15.86 7.19
C GLN A 145 -4.56 14.39 7.34
N GLN A 146 -3.67 13.42 7.08
CA GLN A 146 -3.96 12.01 7.35
C GLN A 146 -4.13 11.74 8.85
N LEU A 147 -3.27 12.33 9.69
CA LEU A 147 -3.40 12.24 11.14
C LEU A 147 -4.74 12.82 11.65
N ARG A 148 -5.24 13.91 11.03
CA ARG A 148 -6.59 14.43 11.30
C ARG A 148 -7.69 13.42 10.91
N GLN A 149 -7.59 12.78 9.75
CA GLN A 149 -8.57 11.78 9.29
C GLN A 149 -8.61 10.53 10.20
N VAL A 150 -7.48 10.16 10.82
CA VAL A 150 -7.43 9.15 11.89
C VAL A 150 -8.26 9.58 13.10
N TYR A 151 -8.10 10.82 13.57
CA TYR A 151 -8.91 11.34 14.67
C TYR A 151 -10.41 11.41 14.34
N GLU A 152 -10.77 11.82 13.14
CA GLU A 152 -12.16 11.79 12.64
C GLU A 152 -12.72 10.35 12.67
N THR A 153 -11.92 9.37 12.27
CA THR A 153 -12.27 7.93 12.33
C THR A 153 -12.48 7.44 13.76
N PHE A 154 -11.59 7.82 14.69
CA PHE A 154 -11.70 7.44 16.10
C PHE A 154 -12.91 8.09 16.78
N GLN A 155 -13.23 9.33 16.44
CA GLN A 155 -14.46 9.99 16.91
C GLN A 155 -15.72 9.26 16.42
N LEU A 156 -15.77 8.86 15.15
CA LEU A 156 -16.89 8.06 14.62
C LEU A 156 -17.04 6.71 15.33
N LEU A 157 -15.92 6.00 15.55
CA LEU A 157 -15.91 4.75 16.34
C LEU A 157 -16.44 4.97 17.77
N GLN A 158 -16.05 6.06 18.44
CA GLN A 158 -16.51 6.41 19.80
C GLN A 158 -17.97 6.90 19.87
N LEU A 159 -18.53 7.39 18.74
CA LEU A 159 -19.95 7.76 18.64
C LEU A 159 -20.85 6.55 18.35
N GLN A 160 -20.33 5.56 17.62
CA GLN A 160 -21.09 4.38 17.17
C GLN A 160 -20.89 3.16 18.09
N LEU A 161 -19.84 3.13 18.91
CA LEU A 161 -19.57 2.15 19.96
C LEU A 161 -19.60 2.81 21.34
N ARG A 162 -19.65 2.00 22.41
CA ARG A 162 -19.30 2.49 23.75
C ARG A 162 -17.80 2.79 23.83
N GLN A 163 -17.42 3.79 24.63
CA GLN A 163 -16.04 4.24 24.78
C GLN A 163 -15.06 3.09 25.08
N ASP A 164 -15.37 2.21 26.02
CA ASP A 164 -14.51 1.07 26.38
C ASP A 164 -14.28 0.12 25.18
N ILE A 165 -15.34 -0.22 24.46
CA ILE A 165 -15.29 -1.09 23.28
C ILE A 165 -14.49 -0.43 22.14
N ALA A 166 -14.66 0.89 21.93
CA ALA A 166 -13.89 1.64 20.95
C ALA A 166 -12.39 1.66 21.30
N GLN A 167 -12.06 1.84 22.57
CA GLN A 167 -10.67 1.87 23.05
C GLN A 167 -9.99 0.50 22.91
N ASP A 168 -10.65 -0.60 23.31
CA ASP A 168 -10.12 -1.96 23.14
C ASP A 168 -9.95 -2.32 21.66
N PHE A 169 -10.87 -1.87 20.79
CA PHE A 169 -10.78 -2.04 19.35
C PHE A 169 -9.61 -1.27 18.73
N ILE A 170 -9.38 -0.01 19.12
CA ILE A 170 -8.22 0.78 18.66
C ILE A 170 -6.90 0.15 19.15
N LYS A 171 -6.84 -0.27 20.42
CA LYS A 171 -5.66 -0.93 21.02
C LYS A 171 -5.29 -2.26 20.35
N SER A 172 -6.30 -3.03 19.92
CA SER A 172 -6.09 -4.31 19.22
C SER A 172 -5.81 -4.15 17.72
N SER A 173 -6.03 -2.97 17.15
CA SER A 173 -5.75 -2.65 15.74
C SER A 173 -4.27 -2.31 15.48
N MET A 174 -3.86 -2.37 14.22
CA MET A 174 -2.51 -2.07 13.76
C MET A 174 -2.49 -0.87 12.82
N PHE A 175 -1.50 0.00 12.98
CA PHE A 175 -1.20 1.11 12.09
C PHE A 175 0.05 0.83 11.27
N TYR A 176 0.02 1.14 9.98
CA TYR A 176 1.16 1.05 9.07
C TYR A 176 1.46 2.44 8.50
N LEU A 177 2.67 2.94 8.75
CA LEU A 177 3.14 4.28 8.42
C LEU A 177 4.24 4.21 7.36
N SER A 178 4.06 4.90 6.23
CA SER A 178 5.02 4.86 5.10
C SER A 178 5.14 6.23 4.43
N PHE A 179 6.13 7.01 4.87
CA PHE A 179 6.35 8.40 4.48
C PHE A 179 7.84 8.69 4.29
N GLY A 180 8.14 9.89 3.77
CA GLY A 180 9.49 10.45 3.69
C GLY A 180 10.14 10.34 2.32
N LYS A 181 9.74 9.37 1.46
CA LYS A 181 10.34 9.27 0.12
C LYS A 181 10.08 10.53 -0.72
N ASP A 182 8.88 11.09 -0.62
CA ASP A 182 8.48 12.26 -1.39
C ASP A 182 9.13 13.54 -0.82
N ASP A 183 9.40 13.61 0.49
CA ASP A 183 10.21 14.67 1.09
C ASP A 183 11.64 14.69 0.52
N TYR A 184 12.26 13.52 0.38
CA TYR A 184 13.57 13.39 -0.26
C TYR A 184 13.53 13.65 -1.78
N VAL A 185 12.52 13.17 -2.50
CA VAL A 185 12.34 13.52 -3.93
C VAL A 185 12.21 15.03 -4.11
N ASP A 186 11.41 15.72 -3.29
CA ASP A 186 11.31 17.19 -3.32
C ASP A 186 12.64 17.87 -2.96
N LEU A 187 13.40 17.32 -2.01
CA LEU A 187 14.74 17.80 -1.64
C LEU A 187 15.70 17.76 -2.84
N PHE A 188 15.77 16.62 -3.55
CA PHE A 188 16.68 16.44 -4.69
C PHE A 188 16.24 17.24 -5.92
N LEU A 189 14.95 17.22 -6.26
CA LEU A 189 14.46 17.83 -7.50
C LEU A 189 14.26 19.34 -7.42
N ARG A 190 14.20 19.91 -6.21
CA ARG A 190 14.33 21.37 -6.04
C ARG A 190 15.80 21.82 -6.06
N ASN A 191 16.74 20.95 -5.67
CA ASN A 191 18.18 21.24 -5.72
C ASN A 191 18.71 21.33 -7.16
N SER A 192 18.12 20.63 -8.15
CA SER A 192 18.45 20.81 -9.57
C SER A 192 18.13 22.21 -10.13
N SER A 193 17.38 23.03 -9.38
CA SER A 193 17.12 24.45 -9.69
C SER A 193 18.25 25.39 -9.25
N GLY A 194 19.36 24.87 -8.71
CA GLY A 194 20.48 25.68 -8.18
C GLY A 194 20.20 26.36 -6.83
N VAL A 195 19.05 26.07 -6.21
CA VAL A 195 18.71 26.56 -4.87
C VAL A 195 19.33 25.62 -3.84
N MET A 196 20.49 26.03 -3.33
CA MET A 196 21.27 25.31 -2.33
C MET A 196 20.38 24.82 -1.17
N LEU A 197 20.59 23.56 -0.76
CA LEU A 197 19.99 22.97 0.43
C LEU A 197 20.18 23.90 1.64
N LYS A 198 19.06 24.31 2.27
CA LYS A 198 19.10 25.10 3.52
C LYS A 198 19.51 24.29 4.75
N TYR A 199 19.66 22.97 4.60
CA TYR A 199 19.91 22.01 5.66
C TYR A 199 20.94 20.98 5.17
N SER A 200 21.81 20.52 6.06
CA SER A 200 22.57 19.29 5.83
C SER A 200 21.64 18.07 5.77
N GLY A 201 22.13 16.96 5.19
CA GLY A 201 21.38 15.70 5.12
C GLY A 201 20.90 15.21 6.49
N GLN A 202 21.78 15.27 7.49
CA GLN A 202 21.50 14.88 8.87
C GLN A 202 20.45 15.79 9.53
N GLU A 203 20.49 17.10 9.28
CA GLU A 203 19.45 18.03 9.78
C GLU A 203 18.09 17.78 9.14
N PHE A 204 18.06 17.48 7.83
CA PHE A 204 16.81 17.15 7.15
C PHE A 204 16.22 15.83 7.67
N ALA A 205 17.04 14.78 7.77
CA ALA A 205 16.66 13.51 8.39
C ALA A 205 16.07 13.72 9.79
N ARG A 206 16.76 14.50 10.65
CA ARG A 206 16.29 14.84 12.01
C ARG A 206 14.96 15.58 12.02
N ILE A 207 14.71 16.50 11.08
CA ILE A 207 13.41 17.18 10.99
C ILE A 207 12.30 16.17 10.66
N LEU A 208 12.53 15.25 9.70
CA LEU A 208 11.56 14.22 9.32
C LEU A 208 11.29 13.23 10.47
N VAL A 209 12.35 12.71 11.10
CA VAL A 209 12.23 11.76 12.23
C VAL A 209 11.49 12.38 13.40
N ASN A 210 11.77 13.64 13.75
CA ASN A 210 11.05 14.32 14.84
C ASN A 210 9.53 14.41 14.59
N GLN A 211 9.09 14.60 13.33
CA GLN A 211 7.66 14.60 12.98
C GLN A 211 7.05 13.18 13.02
N MET A 212 7.78 12.17 12.56
CA MET A 212 7.36 10.76 12.67
C MET A 212 7.20 10.33 14.12
N VAL A 213 8.20 10.61 14.97
CA VAL A 213 8.20 10.37 16.42
C VAL A 213 7.04 11.09 17.09
N HIS A 214 6.78 12.35 16.72
CA HIS A 214 5.64 13.09 17.26
C HIS A 214 4.32 12.41 16.92
N ALA A 215 4.07 12.03 15.66
CA ALA A 215 2.84 11.34 15.28
C ALA A 215 2.70 9.95 15.92
N ILE A 216 3.80 9.20 16.09
CA ILE A 216 3.77 7.90 16.80
C ILE A 216 3.31 8.09 18.25
N ARG A 217 3.84 9.11 18.96
CA ARG A 217 3.34 9.48 20.30
C ARG A 217 1.87 9.92 20.26
N THR A 218 1.47 10.73 19.28
CA THR A 218 0.09 11.20 19.11
C THR A 218 -0.91 10.05 18.85
N LEU A 219 -0.53 9.04 18.06
CA LEU A 219 -1.30 7.80 17.87
C LEU A 219 -1.34 6.96 19.15
N TYR A 220 -0.24 6.88 19.89
CA TYR A 220 -0.17 6.19 21.19
C TYR A 220 -1.08 6.86 22.24
N ASP A 221 -1.10 8.18 22.32
CA ASP A 221 -2.00 8.95 23.19
C ASP A 221 -3.49 8.74 22.79
N ALA A 222 -3.75 8.46 21.51
CA ALA A 222 -5.04 8.03 20.99
C ALA A 222 -5.32 6.52 21.16
N ASN A 223 -4.57 5.84 22.04
CA ASN A 223 -4.66 4.42 22.42
C ASN A 223 -4.25 3.38 21.35
N VAL A 224 -3.59 3.79 20.26
CA VAL A 224 -2.94 2.84 19.34
C VAL A 224 -1.76 2.17 20.04
N ARG A 225 -1.59 0.85 19.87
CA ARG A 225 -0.45 0.11 20.45
C ARG A 225 0.41 -0.63 19.44
N LYS A 226 -0.15 -1.10 18.32
CA LYS A 226 0.58 -1.86 17.30
C LYS A 226 0.89 -0.94 16.12
N ILE A 227 2.16 -0.58 15.91
CA ILE A 227 2.57 0.34 14.84
C ILE A 227 3.71 -0.29 14.04
N ILE A 228 3.59 -0.30 12.72
CA ILE A 228 4.69 -0.56 11.80
C ILE A 228 5.04 0.77 11.15
N SER A 229 6.29 1.21 11.27
CA SER A 229 6.80 2.34 10.51
C SER A 229 7.87 1.84 9.54
N THR A 230 7.68 2.09 8.25
CA THR A 230 8.66 1.70 7.25
C THR A 230 9.79 2.73 7.14
N GLY A 231 10.99 2.25 6.80
CA GLY A 231 12.01 3.10 6.19
C GLY A 231 11.63 3.50 4.76
N ILE A 232 12.49 4.30 4.14
CA ILE A 232 12.44 4.59 2.70
C ILE A 232 13.27 3.52 1.98
N LEU A 233 12.76 3.01 0.86
CA LEU A 233 13.47 2.08 -0.02
C LEU A 233 14.75 2.71 -0.63
N PRO A 234 15.61 1.97 -1.37
CA PRO A 234 16.82 2.52 -1.98
C PRO A 234 16.47 3.51 -3.10
N LEU A 235 16.26 4.77 -2.71
CA LEU A 235 15.65 5.80 -3.55
C LEU A 235 16.54 6.15 -4.75
N GLY A 236 17.87 6.07 -4.56
CA GLY A 236 18.87 6.25 -5.60
C GLY A 236 18.84 5.14 -6.67
N CYS A 237 18.22 3.99 -6.38
CA CYS A 237 18.00 2.91 -7.34
C CYS A 237 16.68 3.03 -8.13
N THR A 238 15.85 4.03 -7.86
CA THR A 238 14.55 4.17 -8.55
C THR A 238 14.71 4.76 -9.96
N PRO A 239 13.92 4.31 -10.97
CA PRO A 239 14.07 4.77 -12.36
C PRO A 239 14.00 6.29 -12.51
N ARG A 240 13.13 6.92 -11.73
CA ARG A 240 12.93 8.36 -11.76
C ARG A 240 14.19 9.10 -11.30
N VAL A 241 14.73 8.75 -10.13
CA VAL A 241 15.92 9.41 -9.58
C VAL A 241 17.15 9.15 -10.44
N VAL A 242 17.36 7.90 -10.88
CA VAL A 242 18.43 7.52 -11.83
C VAL A 242 18.32 8.37 -13.11
N TRP A 243 17.14 8.46 -13.71
CA TRP A 243 16.90 9.23 -14.93
C TRP A 243 17.10 10.74 -14.74
N GLU A 244 16.57 11.32 -13.67
CA GLU A 244 16.69 12.76 -13.40
C GLU A 244 18.14 13.14 -13.05
N TRP A 245 18.87 12.30 -12.30
CA TRP A 245 20.27 12.53 -11.92
C TRP A 245 21.23 12.52 -13.11
N TYR A 246 21.20 11.47 -13.94
CA TYR A 246 22.13 11.32 -15.08
C TYR A 246 21.80 12.21 -16.28
N ASN A 247 20.61 12.84 -16.31
CA ASN A 247 20.30 13.92 -17.26
C ASN A 247 20.65 15.31 -16.71
N SER A 248 20.68 15.50 -15.38
CA SER A 248 20.99 16.80 -14.75
C SER A 248 22.48 16.99 -14.47
N THR A 249 23.24 15.91 -14.33
CA THR A 249 24.69 15.92 -14.15
C THR A 249 25.41 15.60 -15.46
N ALA A 250 26.51 16.30 -15.75
CA ALA A 250 27.37 15.99 -16.90
C ALA A 250 28.20 14.70 -16.72
N ILE A 251 27.86 13.88 -15.72
CA ILE A 251 28.61 12.71 -15.27
C ILE A 251 27.89 11.46 -15.76
N HIS A 252 28.16 11.05 -17.01
CA HIS A 252 27.60 9.83 -17.59
C HIS A 252 28.36 8.57 -17.12
N HIS A 253 28.26 8.26 -15.83
CA HIS A 253 28.86 7.07 -15.22
C HIS A 253 27.80 6.05 -14.79
N GLY A 254 27.28 5.33 -15.78
CA GLY A 254 26.66 4.00 -15.60
C GLY A 254 25.14 3.96 -15.50
N THR A 255 24.64 2.72 -15.38
CA THR A 255 23.22 2.35 -15.20
C THR A 255 22.95 1.92 -13.76
N GLY A 256 23.67 2.51 -12.79
CA GLY A 256 23.66 2.10 -11.38
C GLY A 256 22.70 2.92 -10.53
N CYS A 257 22.70 2.64 -9.22
CA CYS A 257 22.05 3.49 -8.24
C CYS A 257 22.86 4.77 -8.00
N VAL A 258 22.17 5.86 -7.66
CA VAL A 258 22.77 7.11 -7.19
C VAL A 258 23.08 6.98 -5.70
N GLU A 259 24.36 6.83 -5.35
CA GLU A 259 24.75 6.47 -3.98
C GLU A 259 24.60 7.63 -3.00
N GLU A 260 24.83 8.87 -3.45
CA GLU A 260 24.64 10.10 -2.66
C GLU A 260 23.17 10.25 -2.19
N VAL A 261 22.21 9.75 -2.98
CA VAL A 261 20.79 9.70 -2.61
C VAL A 261 20.55 8.60 -1.58
N ASN A 262 21.19 7.44 -1.74
CA ASN A 262 21.07 6.31 -0.83
C ASN A 262 21.66 6.62 0.56
N GLU A 263 22.83 7.26 0.64
CA GLU A 263 23.44 7.71 1.90
C GLU A 263 22.50 8.62 2.72
N LEU A 264 21.84 9.56 2.03
CA LEU A 264 20.90 10.50 2.65
C LEU A 264 19.62 9.81 3.15
N VAL A 265 19.14 8.78 2.43
CA VAL A 265 18.03 7.93 2.88
C VAL A 265 18.43 7.04 4.05
N LEU A 266 19.63 6.46 4.03
CA LEU A 266 20.15 5.62 5.11
C LEU A 266 20.29 6.40 6.43
N GLN A 267 20.64 7.69 6.38
CA GLN A 267 20.64 8.57 7.57
C GLN A 267 19.24 8.67 8.20
N TYR A 268 18.18 8.85 7.40
CA TYR A 268 16.80 8.86 7.92
C TYR A 268 16.36 7.50 8.44
N ASN A 269 16.62 6.42 7.70
CA ASN A 269 16.23 5.06 8.11
C ASN A 269 16.89 4.65 9.43
N THR A 270 18.20 4.92 9.57
CA THR A 270 18.95 4.62 10.80
C THR A 270 18.40 5.41 11.98
N MET A 271 18.26 6.73 11.83
CA MET A 271 17.78 7.61 12.88
C MET A 271 16.33 7.31 13.28
N LEU A 272 15.46 6.95 12.33
CA LEU A 272 14.08 6.54 12.61
C LEU A 272 14.04 5.22 13.40
N ASN A 273 14.87 4.24 13.02
CA ASN A 273 14.98 2.97 13.74
C ASN A 273 15.49 3.16 15.18
N GLU A 274 16.51 3.99 15.38
CA GLU A 274 17.03 4.37 16.72
C GLU A 274 15.91 4.94 17.60
N HIS A 275 15.17 5.94 17.12
CA HIS A 275 14.07 6.53 17.88
C HIS A 275 12.89 5.56 18.07
N ILE A 276 12.68 4.58 17.19
CA ILE A 276 11.67 3.52 17.40
C ILE A 276 12.10 2.58 18.54
N VAL A 277 13.39 2.26 18.67
CA VAL A 277 13.91 1.51 19.83
C VAL A 277 13.67 2.30 21.13
N GLU A 278 13.99 3.60 21.14
CA GLU A 278 13.72 4.48 22.29
C GLU A 278 12.22 4.54 22.64
N LEU A 279 11.34 4.72 21.64
CA LEU A 279 9.89 4.77 21.85
C LEU A 279 9.32 3.49 22.46
N ASN A 280 9.84 2.31 22.12
CA ASN A 280 9.42 1.05 22.76
C ASN A 280 9.89 0.93 24.22
N LEU A 281 10.93 1.66 24.64
CA LEU A 281 11.36 1.73 26.04
C LEU A 281 10.55 2.77 26.84
N GLU A 282 10.08 3.82 26.18
CA GLU A 282 9.30 4.90 26.82
C GLU A 282 7.78 4.65 26.89
N LEU A 283 7.20 3.90 25.94
CA LEU A 283 5.76 3.83 25.73
C LEU A 283 5.18 2.45 26.11
N PRO A 284 4.74 2.21 27.38
CA PRO A 284 3.82 1.12 27.65
C PRO A 284 4.40 -0.30 27.46
N ASP A 285 3.67 -1.33 27.00
CA ASP A 285 2.36 -1.45 26.34
C ASP A 285 2.32 -1.17 24.82
N ALA A 286 3.27 -0.43 24.23
CA ALA A 286 3.40 -0.29 22.78
C ALA A 286 4.21 -1.43 22.12
N GLN A 287 3.96 -1.63 20.83
CA GLN A 287 4.67 -2.56 19.93
C GLN A 287 4.93 -1.82 18.61
N ILE A 288 6.07 -1.14 18.53
CA ILE A 288 6.45 -0.31 17.38
C ILE A 288 7.58 -1.02 16.62
N ILE A 289 7.35 -1.37 15.36
CA ILE A 289 8.30 -2.10 14.52
C ILE A 289 8.80 -1.18 13.42
N PHE A 290 10.14 -1.05 13.30
CA PHE A 290 10.76 -0.51 12.09
C PHE A 290 10.79 -1.58 11.00
N CYS A 291 10.21 -1.30 9.84
CA CYS A 291 10.23 -2.20 8.69
C CYS A 291 11.28 -1.73 7.68
N ASP A 292 12.42 -2.42 7.62
CA ASP A 292 13.58 -2.08 6.79
C ASP A 292 13.39 -2.49 5.32
N VAL A 293 12.47 -1.80 4.65
CA VAL A 293 12.23 -1.95 3.21
C VAL A 293 13.45 -1.57 2.35
N TYR A 294 14.46 -0.89 2.91
CA TYR A 294 15.71 -0.60 2.22
C TYR A 294 16.51 -1.90 2.03
N GLN A 295 16.83 -2.60 3.12
CA GLN A 295 17.59 -3.85 3.07
C GLN A 295 16.87 -4.92 2.26
N GLY A 296 15.56 -5.08 2.47
CA GLY A 296 14.78 -6.04 1.68
C GLY A 296 14.83 -5.75 0.17
N MET A 297 14.73 -4.49 -0.24
CA MET A 297 14.79 -4.14 -1.66
C MET A 297 16.21 -4.25 -2.23
N MET A 298 17.24 -3.89 -1.46
CA MET A 298 18.64 -4.10 -1.87
C MET A 298 18.93 -5.57 -2.16
N GLU A 299 18.47 -6.49 -1.31
CA GLU A 299 18.61 -7.93 -1.53
C GLU A 299 17.93 -8.42 -2.82
N VAL A 300 16.79 -7.83 -3.20
CA VAL A 300 16.13 -8.12 -4.50
C VAL A 300 16.92 -7.54 -5.69
N ILE A 301 17.55 -6.38 -5.51
CA ILE A 301 18.37 -5.72 -6.54
C ILE A 301 19.69 -6.47 -6.76
N THR A 302 20.36 -6.92 -5.70
CA THR A 302 21.65 -7.62 -5.75
C THR A 302 21.51 -9.09 -6.15
N ASN A 303 20.45 -9.78 -5.69
CA ASN A 303 20.23 -11.21 -5.91
C ASN A 303 18.93 -11.53 -6.70
N PRO A 304 18.70 -10.93 -7.89
CA PRO A 304 17.42 -11.00 -8.61
C PRO A 304 16.95 -12.44 -8.91
N THR A 305 17.89 -13.33 -9.21
CA THR A 305 17.62 -14.74 -9.51
C THR A 305 16.97 -15.50 -8.34
N LEU A 306 17.25 -15.14 -7.08
CA LEU A 306 16.63 -15.76 -5.89
C LEU A 306 15.15 -15.39 -5.75
N TYR A 307 14.74 -14.25 -6.31
CA TYR A 307 13.39 -13.72 -6.29
C TYR A 307 12.65 -13.93 -7.63
N GLY A 308 13.25 -14.70 -8.55
CA GLY A 308 12.66 -15.04 -9.85
C GLY A 308 12.60 -13.87 -10.83
N THR A 309 13.36 -12.80 -10.60
CA THR A 309 13.46 -11.68 -11.55
C THR A 309 14.62 -11.91 -12.51
N ASN A 310 14.39 -11.60 -13.79
CA ASN A 310 15.46 -11.42 -14.76
C ASN A 310 16.05 -10.01 -14.50
N PRO A 311 17.37 -9.74 -14.61
CA PRO A 311 17.94 -8.44 -14.24
C PRO A 311 17.30 -7.23 -14.95
N PHE A 312 16.71 -7.45 -16.11
CA PHE A 312 16.01 -6.44 -16.91
C PHE A 312 14.52 -6.23 -16.57
N SER A 313 13.96 -6.96 -15.59
CA SER A 313 12.51 -7.02 -15.33
C SER A 313 12.09 -6.65 -13.90
N LEU A 314 12.85 -5.81 -13.19
CA LEU A 314 12.51 -5.40 -11.82
C LEU A 314 11.22 -4.54 -11.71
N PHE A 315 10.83 -3.83 -12.78
CA PHE A 315 9.85 -2.75 -12.66
C PHE A 315 8.35 -3.10 -12.68
N PRO A 316 7.90 -4.29 -13.12
CA PRO A 316 6.48 -4.67 -13.02
C PRO A 316 6.24 -5.99 -12.27
N PHE A 317 6.85 -6.23 -11.09
CA PHE A 317 6.68 -7.53 -10.39
C PHE A 317 6.58 -7.52 -8.85
N LEU A 318 5.60 -6.79 -8.29
CA LEU A 318 5.19 -6.90 -6.86
C LEU A 318 4.14 -8.01 -6.62
N ARG A 319 4.28 -9.19 -7.25
CA ARG A 319 3.31 -10.31 -7.08
C ARG A 319 3.86 -11.57 -6.41
N ASN A 320 5.04 -12.05 -6.80
CA ASN A 320 5.61 -13.29 -6.26
C ASN A 320 6.76 -13.08 -5.26
N SER A 321 7.60 -12.06 -5.47
CA SER A 321 8.76 -11.76 -4.60
C SER A 321 8.34 -11.27 -3.21
N SER A 322 7.18 -10.61 -3.15
CA SER A 322 6.67 -9.89 -1.99
C SER A 322 6.40 -10.78 -0.76
N LEU A 323 6.09 -12.07 -0.95
CA LEU A 323 5.88 -13.02 0.15
C LEU A 323 7.20 -13.43 0.83
N LYS A 324 8.28 -13.64 0.06
CA LYS A 324 9.62 -13.85 0.62
C LYS A 324 10.10 -12.59 1.34
N LEU A 325 9.89 -11.44 0.70
CA LEU A 325 10.23 -10.13 1.26
C LEU A 325 9.54 -9.90 2.61
N LEU A 326 8.23 -10.16 2.71
CA LEU A 326 7.46 -10.02 3.95
C LEU A 326 7.94 -10.93 5.09
N HIS A 327 8.55 -12.09 4.77
CA HIS A 327 9.16 -12.97 5.77
C HIS A 327 10.55 -12.50 6.26
N GLN A 328 11.26 -11.69 5.47
CA GLN A 328 12.53 -11.06 5.87
C GLN A 328 12.30 -9.71 6.56
N LEU A 329 11.30 -8.95 6.13
CA LEU A 329 10.99 -7.60 6.63
C LEU A 329 10.24 -7.56 7.96
N LEU A 330 9.46 -8.61 8.26
CA LEU A 330 8.70 -8.71 9.50
C LEU A 330 9.00 -10.07 10.15
N PRO A 331 9.88 -10.12 11.16
CA PRO A 331 10.10 -11.30 11.98
C PRO A 331 8.90 -11.53 12.92
N ILE A 332 7.73 -11.78 12.34
CA ILE A 332 6.51 -12.17 13.06
C ILE A 332 6.77 -13.55 13.66
N HIS A 333 7.29 -13.55 14.88
CA HIS A 333 7.25 -14.70 15.76
C HIS A 333 5.80 -14.82 16.22
N ALA A 334 5.16 -15.92 15.82
CA ALA A 334 3.83 -16.31 16.27
C ALA A 334 3.88 -16.88 17.70
#